data_AF-A0A059DTW8-F1
#
_entry.id   AF-A0A059DTW8-F1
#
_cell.length_a   1.000
_cell.length_b   1.000
_cell.length_c   1.000
_cell.angle_alpha   90.00
_cell.angle_beta   90.00
_cell.angle_gamma   90.00
#
_symmetry.space_group_name_H-M   'P 1'
#
loop_
_entity.id
_entity.type
_entity.pdbx_description
1 polymer ?
#
loop_
_entity_poly.entity_id
_entity_poly.type
_entity_poly.pdbx_seq_one_letter_code
_entity_poly.pdbx_strand_id
1 'polypeptide(L)'
;MDFVEIFARFYALGFGLVVGGGALAIVIWRDSWRWRQLAEAYESAAEPEGPRKRFSTVILHGRGVAYNSYHSMVTLHVDRKGIWLLFRPFLLNIPIFKPLYIPFADLQATPQSWMLIHRTVELETGKTPGLKIVVWQRTADWIDEQSGGRLGLFSRQASRMAASWPN
;
A
#
# COMPACT_ATOMS: atom_id res chain seq x y z
N MET A 1 45.74 -18.45 -14.06
CA MET A 1 44.28 -18.56 -14.21
C MET A 1 44.00 -18.47 -15.70
N ASP A 2 43.42 -19.50 -16.29
CA ASP A 2 43.23 -19.61 -17.75
C ASP A 2 42.05 -18.72 -18.21
N PHE A 3 42.14 -18.14 -19.40
CA PHE A 3 41.09 -17.32 -20.01
C PHE A 3 39.75 -18.08 -20.08
N VAL A 4 39.80 -19.38 -20.35
CA VAL A 4 38.61 -20.26 -20.39
C VAL A 4 37.94 -20.33 -19.02
N GLU A 5 38.73 -20.43 -17.94
CA GLU A 5 38.22 -20.51 -16.57
C GLU A 5 37.58 -19.18 -16.13
N ILE A 6 38.19 -18.06 -16.50
CA ILE A 6 37.66 -16.72 -16.25
C ILE A 6 36.32 -16.56 -17.00
N PHE A 7 36.27 -16.91 -18.28
CA PHE A 7 35.05 -16.83 -19.09
C PHE A 7 33.93 -17.71 -18.54
N ALA A 8 34.22 -18.96 -18.17
CA ALA A 8 33.24 -19.87 -17.58
C ALA A 8 32.64 -19.33 -16.27
N ARG A 9 33.46 -18.69 -15.42
CA ARG A 9 32.99 -18.05 -14.18
C ARG A 9 32.08 -16.85 -14.45
N PHE A 10 32.44 -15.99 -15.41
CA PHE A 10 31.58 -14.87 -15.80
C PHE A 10 30.26 -15.35 -16.41
N TYR A 11 30.30 -16.39 -17.25
CA TYR A 11 29.10 -16.98 -17.84
C TYR A 11 28.20 -17.60 -16.77
N ALA A 12 28.74 -18.39 -15.85
CA ALA A 12 27.99 -19.00 -14.76
C ALA A 12 27.37 -17.94 -13.83
N LEU A 13 28.11 -16.86 -13.53
CA LEU A 13 27.61 -15.74 -12.74
C LEU A 13 26.49 -14.99 -13.47
N GLY A 14 26.66 -14.71 -14.75
CA GLY A 14 25.64 -14.09 -15.59
C GLY A 14 24.37 -14.95 -15.69
N PHE A 15 24.53 -16.25 -15.92
CA PHE A 15 23.41 -17.21 -15.96
C PHE A 15 22.68 -17.28 -14.62
N GLY A 16 23.42 -17.37 -13.51
CA GLY A 16 22.86 -17.35 -12.16
C GLY A 16 22.06 -16.08 -11.88
N LEU A 17 22.56 -14.92 -12.31
CA LEU A 17 21.85 -13.64 -12.17
C LEU A 17 20.57 -13.60 -13.02
N VAL A 18 20.60 -14.13 -14.25
CA VAL A 18 19.41 -14.15 -15.13
C VAL A 18 18.35 -15.09 -14.57
N VAL A 19 18.71 -16.31 -14.19
CA VAL A 19 17.75 -17.29 -13.66
C VAL A 19 17.24 -16.87 -12.29
N GLY A 20 18.13 -16.48 -11.38
CA GLY A 20 17.77 -16.03 -10.04
C GLY A 20 16.96 -14.73 -10.08
N GLY A 21 17.41 -13.75 -10.87
CA GLY A 21 16.71 -12.47 -11.05
C GLY A 21 15.35 -12.65 -11.74
N GLY A 22 15.26 -13.52 -12.74
CA GLY A 22 14.00 -13.84 -13.42
C GLY A 22 12.98 -14.50 -12.48
N ALA A 23 13.41 -15.50 -11.70
CA ALA A 23 12.55 -16.14 -10.70
C ALA A 23 12.05 -15.14 -9.65
N LEU A 24 12.94 -14.28 -9.14
CA LEU A 24 12.58 -13.22 -8.19
C LEU A 24 11.59 -12.23 -8.81
N ALA A 25 11.80 -11.81 -10.06
CA ALA A 25 10.90 -10.92 -10.77
C ALA A 25 9.49 -11.52 -10.93
N ILE A 26 9.39 -12.82 -11.23
CA ILE A 26 8.12 -13.54 -11.33
C ILE A 26 7.39 -13.56 -9.97
N VAL A 27 8.11 -13.86 -8.89
CA VAL A 27 7.52 -13.88 -7.54
C VAL A 27 7.01 -12.49 -7.15
N ILE A 28 7.82 -11.44 -7.36
CA ILE A 28 7.42 -10.05 -7.09
C ILE A 28 6.20 -9.67 -7.94
N TRP A 29 6.22 -10.00 -9.23
CA TRP A 29 5.11 -9.70 -10.14
C TRP A 29 3.82 -10.39 -9.72
N ARG A 30 3.88 -11.66 -9.31
CA ARG A 30 2.72 -12.41 -8.81
C ARG A 30 2.19 -11.81 -7.51
N ASP A 31 3.08 -11.54 -6.56
CA ASP A 31 2.68 -11.05 -5.24
C ASP A 31 2.17 -9.60 -5.29
N SER A 32 2.59 -8.82 -6.30
CA SER A 32 2.12 -7.44 -6.51
C SER A 32 0.70 -7.30 -7.09
N TRP A 33 0.00 -8.40 -7.37
CA TRP A 33 -1.27 -8.36 -8.13
C TRP A 33 -2.31 -7.40 -7.53
N ARG A 34 -2.42 -7.32 -6.19
CA ARG A 34 -3.34 -6.41 -5.49
C ARG A 34 -2.97 -4.94 -5.70
N TRP A 35 -1.68 -4.63 -5.64
CA TRP A 35 -1.20 -3.27 -5.92
C TRP A 35 -1.48 -2.89 -7.37
N ARG A 36 -1.25 -3.81 -8.30
CA ARG A 36 -1.53 -3.60 -9.72
C ARG A 36 -3.02 -3.34 -9.98
N GLN A 37 -3.92 -4.04 -9.30
CA GLN A 37 -5.36 -3.77 -9.41
C GLN A 37 -5.74 -2.37 -8.93
N LEU A 38 -5.11 -1.88 -7.85
CA LEU A 38 -5.27 -0.47 -7.47
C LEU A 38 -4.69 0.46 -8.52
N ALA A 39 -3.52 0.14 -9.09
CA ALA A 39 -2.90 0.96 -10.12
C ALA A 39 -3.78 1.08 -11.38
N GLU A 40 -4.42 -0.01 -11.80
CA GLU A 40 -5.36 0.01 -12.93
C GLU A 40 -6.51 1.01 -12.73
N ALA A 41 -6.93 1.27 -11.49
CA ALA A 41 -8.03 2.19 -11.18
C ALA A 41 -7.58 3.60 -10.75
N TYR A 42 -6.37 3.72 -10.20
CA TYR A 42 -5.90 4.88 -9.45
C TYR A 42 -4.45 5.30 -9.76
N GLU A 43 -3.80 4.78 -10.81
CA GLU A 43 -2.45 5.22 -11.18
C GLU A 43 -2.38 6.74 -11.34
N SER A 44 -1.42 7.35 -10.66
CA SER A 44 -1.12 8.77 -10.82
C SER A 44 0.37 9.01 -10.61
N ALA A 45 1.04 9.43 -11.68
CA ALA A 45 2.46 9.76 -11.65
C ALA A 45 2.76 11.08 -10.91
N ALA A 46 1.78 11.98 -10.79
CA ALA A 46 1.96 13.26 -10.14
C ALA A 46 1.91 13.10 -8.61
N GLU A 47 3.06 13.33 -7.96
CA GLU A 47 3.15 13.45 -6.50
C GLU A 47 2.46 14.77 -6.10
N PRO A 48 1.40 14.74 -5.26
CA PRO A 48 0.72 15.95 -4.85
C PRO A 48 1.56 16.74 -3.85
N GLU A 49 1.40 18.06 -3.88
CA GLU A 49 1.89 18.94 -2.83
C GLU A 49 1.10 18.70 -1.55
N GLY A 50 1.79 18.50 -0.43
CA GLY A 50 1.12 18.30 0.84
C GLY A 50 1.97 17.59 1.90
N PRO A 51 1.41 17.41 3.10
CA PRO A 51 2.03 16.66 4.17
C PRO A 51 2.34 15.23 3.73
N ARG A 52 3.56 14.79 4.06
CA ARG A 52 4.12 13.50 3.68
C ARG A 52 4.46 12.67 4.90
N LYS A 53 4.09 11.39 4.87
CA LYS A 53 4.48 10.37 5.87
C LYS A 53 5.22 9.22 5.20
N ARG A 54 6.51 9.11 5.49
CA ARG A 54 7.38 8.01 5.01
C ARG A 54 7.27 6.79 5.93
N PHE A 55 7.70 5.63 5.44
CA PHE A 55 7.76 4.37 6.19
C PHE A 55 6.40 3.97 6.79
N SER A 56 5.33 4.28 6.06
CA SER A 56 4.00 3.81 6.40
C SER A 56 3.88 2.34 6.07
N THR A 57 3.11 1.63 6.89
CA THR A 57 2.70 0.27 6.62
C THR A 57 1.29 0.30 6.03
N VAL A 58 1.15 -0.32 4.87
CA VAL A 58 -0.12 -0.56 4.22
C VAL A 58 -0.26 -2.07 4.03
N ILE A 59 -1.43 -2.61 4.37
CA ILE A 59 -1.76 -4.00 4.09
C ILE A 59 -2.88 -4.00 3.07
N LEU A 60 -2.71 -4.72 1.96
CA LEU A 60 -3.77 -4.95 0.99
C LEU A 60 -4.36 -6.33 1.21
N HIS A 61 -5.67 -6.40 1.36
CA HIS A 61 -6.39 -7.67 1.41
C HIS A 61 -7.68 -7.59 0.61
N GLY A 62 -8.09 -8.73 0.09
CA GLY A 62 -9.25 -8.80 -0.80
C GLY A 62 -9.28 -10.13 -1.53
N ARG A 63 -10.50 -10.62 -1.79
CA ARG A 63 -10.84 -11.91 -2.42
C ARG A 63 -9.93 -13.06 -1.94
N GLY A 64 -10.24 -13.62 -0.76
CA GLY A 64 -9.55 -14.78 -0.17
C GLY A 64 -8.86 -14.48 1.17
N VAL A 65 -8.10 -15.45 1.69
CA VAL A 65 -7.43 -15.39 3.01
C VAL A 65 -6.06 -14.69 2.95
N ALA A 66 -5.47 -14.56 1.76
CA ALA A 66 -4.15 -13.99 1.59
C ALA A 66 -4.17 -12.44 1.69
N TYR A 67 -3.08 -11.88 2.21
CA TYR A 67 -2.85 -10.44 2.26
C TYR A 67 -1.43 -10.09 1.80
N ASN A 68 -1.24 -8.87 1.31
CA ASN A 68 0.07 -8.31 1.01
C ASN A 68 0.38 -7.21 2.01
N SER A 69 1.42 -7.41 2.82
CA SER A 69 1.89 -6.39 3.76
C SER A 69 3.07 -5.64 3.17
N TYR A 70 2.91 -4.32 3.02
CA TYR A 70 3.96 -3.40 2.59
C TYR A 70 4.51 -2.66 3.80
N HIS A 71 5.07 -3.42 4.75
CA HIS A 71 5.52 -2.91 6.03
C HIS A 71 6.66 -1.92 5.87
N SER A 72 6.46 -0.69 6.34
CA SER A 72 7.46 0.38 6.31
C SER A 72 8.05 0.69 4.93
N MET A 73 7.33 0.39 3.85
CA MET A 73 7.80 0.61 2.47
C MET A 73 6.94 1.59 1.68
N VAL A 74 5.86 2.10 2.29
CA VAL A 74 4.94 3.03 1.64
C VAL A 74 5.20 4.45 2.10
N THR A 75 5.33 5.35 1.15
CA THR A 75 5.19 6.80 1.36
C THR A 75 3.73 7.17 1.11
N LEU A 76 3.15 7.93 2.03
CA LEU A 76 1.80 8.45 1.94
C LEU A 76 1.83 9.98 1.88
N HIS A 77 1.09 10.57 0.96
CA HIS A 77 0.80 12.00 0.92
C HIS A 77 -0.70 12.21 1.06
N VAL A 78 -1.07 13.32 1.69
CA VAL A 78 -2.47 13.72 1.84
C VAL A 78 -2.61 15.11 1.29
N ASP A 79 -3.62 15.31 0.46
CA ASP A 79 -4.07 16.63 0.04
C ASP A 79 -5.54 16.83 0.44
N ARG A 80 -6.19 17.87 -0.09
CA ARG A 80 -7.61 18.16 0.22
C ARG A 80 -8.60 17.22 -0.46
N LYS A 81 -8.16 16.43 -1.44
CA LYS A 81 -9.02 15.66 -2.35
C LYS A 81 -8.83 14.15 -2.19
N GLY A 82 -7.69 13.69 -1.69
CA GLY A 82 -7.41 12.27 -1.51
C GLY A 82 -6.08 11.97 -0.85
N ILE A 83 -5.69 10.70 -0.98
CA ILE A 83 -4.41 10.17 -0.54
C ILE A 83 -3.60 9.71 -1.74
N TRP A 84 -2.30 9.95 -1.71
CA TRP A 84 -1.36 9.41 -2.67
C TRP A 84 -0.42 8.41 -2.01
N LEU A 85 -0.25 7.25 -2.63
CA LEU A 85 0.53 6.12 -2.11
C LEU A 85 1.64 5.76 -3.08
N LEU A 86 2.84 5.59 -2.54
CA LEU A 86 4.00 5.18 -3.29
C LEU A 86 4.75 4.09 -2.54
N PHE A 87 4.88 2.92 -3.15
CA PHE A 87 5.72 1.85 -2.64
C PHE A 87 7.13 1.99 -3.22
N ARG A 88 8.14 2.12 -2.35
CA ARG A 88 9.57 2.16 -2.74
C ARG A 88 10.40 1.31 -1.78
N PRO A 89 10.69 0.05 -2.11
CA PRO A 89 11.62 -0.77 -1.34
C PRO A 89 13.05 -0.28 -1.65
N PHE A 90 13.82 0.05 -0.62
CA PHE A 90 15.24 0.42 -0.73
C PHE A 90 15.57 1.50 -1.77
N LEU A 91 14.67 2.48 -1.96
CA LEU A 91 14.77 3.56 -2.95
C LEU A 91 14.78 3.09 -4.43
N LEU A 92 14.46 1.83 -4.71
CA LEU A 92 14.39 1.31 -6.07
C LEU A 92 13.07 1.69 -6.73
N ASN A 93 13.14 2.16 -7.98
CA ASN A 93 11.97 2.37 -8.83
C ASN A 93 11.65 1.07 -9.57
N ILE A 94 10.74 0.28 -9.01
CA ILE A 94 10.29 -0.97 -9.64
C ILE A 94 9.03 -0.67 -10.45
N PRO A 95 9.02 -0.86 -11.79
CA PRO A 95 7.90 -0.47 -12.67
C PRO A 95 6.55 -1.07 -12.30
N ILE A 96 6.56 -2.18 -11.56
CA ILE A 96 5.38 -2.93 -11.10
C ILE A 96 4.58 -2.12 -10.07
N PHE A 97 5.24 -1.30 -9.25
CA PHE A 97 4.62 -0.57 -8.16
C PHE A 97 4.39 0.88 -8.56
N LYS A 98 3.35 1.08 -9.38
CA LYS A 98 2.93 2.41 -9.80
C LYS A 98 2.44 3.24 -8.62
N PRO A 99 2.72 4.55 -8.57
CA PRO A 99 2.13 5.41 -7.55
C PRO A 99 0.62 5.54 -7.76
N LEU A 100 -0.13 5.60 -6.66
CA LEU A 100 -1.58 5.56 -6.63
C LEU A 100 -2.12 6.88 -6.08
N TYR A 101 -3.19 7.41 -6.64
CA TYR A 101 -3.96 8.52 -6.07
C TYR A 101 -5.42 8.13 -5.89
N ILE A 102 -5.87 8.07 -4.64
CA ILE A 102 -7.21 7.62 -4.27
C ILE A 102 -8.00 8.80 -3.68
N PRO A 103 -9.04 9.30 -4.36
CA PRO A 103 -9.86 10.40 -3.86
C PRO A 103 -10.64 10.02 -2.59
N PHE A 104 -10.78 10.96 -1.65
CA PHE A 104 -11.61 10.74 -0.44
C PHE A 104 -13.08 10.48 -0.77
N ALA A 105 -13.59 11.07 -1.85
CA ALA A 105 -14.95 10.83 -2.31
C ALA A 105 -15.20 9.35 -2.69
N ASP A 106 -14.13 8.60 -2.96
CA ASP A 106 -14.17 7.20 -3.37
C ASP A 106 -13.64 6.26 -2.28
N LEU A 107 -13.39 6.80 -1.08
CA LEU A 107 -12.90 6.08 0.08
C LEU A 107 -13.98 5.97 1.15
N GLN A 108 -14.12 4.77 1.70
CA GLN A 108 -14.91 4.53 2.90
C GLN A 108 -14.03 3.95 3.98
N ALA A 109 -13.91 4.67 5.09
CA ALA A 109 -13.11 4.25 6.24
C ALA A 109 -13.97 3.55 7.29
N THR A 110 -13.53 2.37 7.71
CA THR A 110 -14.19 1.56 8.74
C THR A 110 -13.15 1.12 9.77
N PRO A 111 -13.28 1.53 11.05
CA PRO A 111 -12.43 1.05 12.12
C PRO A 111 -12.63 -0.45 12.33
N GLN A 112 -11.53 -1.21 12.38
CA GLN A 112 -11.54 -2.66 12.55
C GLN A 112 -10.33 -3.15 13.34
N SER A 113 -10.46 -4.31 13.99
CA SER A 113 -9.33 -5.05 14.55
C SER A 113 -8.90 -6.14 13.56
N TRP A 114 -7.58 -6.29 13.38
CA TRP A 114 -7.01 -7.23 12.41
C TRP A 114 -6.06 -8.19 13.11
N MET A 115 -6.55 -9.38 13.48
CA MET A 115 -5.78 -10.43 14.18
C MET A 115 -4.98 -9.88 15.40
N LEU A 116 -3.64 -9.94 15.34
CA LEU A 116 -2.68 -9.45 16.35
C LEU A 116 -2.56 -7.92 16.38
N ILE A 117 -3.16 -7.24 15.41
CA ILE A 117 -3.16 -5.79 15.28
C ILE A 117 -4.47 -5.25 15.86
N HIS A 118 -4.40 -4.76 17.09
CA HIS A 118 -5.58 -4.35 17.83
C HIS A 118 -6.28 -3.09 17.30
N ARG A 119 -5.61 -2.24 16.51
CA ARG A 119 -6.18 -0.95 16.04
C ARG A 119 -5.79 -0.62 14.60
N THR A 120 -6.68 -0.97 13.67
CA THR A 120 -6.56 -0.63 12.25
C THR A 120 -7.80 0.09 11.74
N VAL A 121 -7.65 0.72 10.58
CA VAL A 121 -8.75 1.20 9.78
C VAL A 121 -8.67 0.51 8.43
N GLU A 122 -9.76 -0.13 8.02
CA GLU A 122 -9.93 -0.60 6.65
C GLU A 122 -10.46 0.56 5.80
N LEU A 123 -9.82 0.80 4.67
CA LEU A 123 -10.22 1.76 3.66
C LEU A 123 -10.71 0.97 2.45
N GLU A 124 -12.01 1.06 2.18
CA GLU A 124 -12.63 0.49 1.00
C GLU A 124 -12.69 1.52 -0.12
N THR A 125 -12.38 1.07 -1.34
CA THR A 125 -12.33 1.89 -2.55
C THR A 125 -13.51 1.58 -3.45
N GLY A 126 -14.19 2.58 -4.01
CA GLY A 126 -15.34 2.34 -4.88
C GLY A 126 -14.99 1.71 -6.23
N LYS A 127 -13.86 2.06 -6.87
CA LYS A 127 -13.47 1.49 -8.19
C LYS A 127 -12.88 0.08 -8.13
N THR A 128 -12.37 -0.35 -6.98
CA THR A 128 -11.86 -1.72 -6.77
C THR A 128 -12.63 -2.42 -5.64
N PRO A 129 -13.92 -2.73 -5.86
CA PRO A 129 -14.75 -3.33 -4.82
C PRO A 129 -14.21 -4.71 -4.41
N GLY A 130 -14.16 -4.94 -3.10
CA GLY A 130 -13.63 -6.17 -2.51
C GLY A 130 -12.11 -6.20 -2.31
N LEU A 131 -11.39 -5.15 -2.75
CA LEU A 131 -10.02 -4.89 -2.33
C LEU A 131 -10.05 -3.78 -1.28
N LYS A 132 -9.36 -4.03 -0.17
CA LYS A 132 -9.32 -3.12 0.98
C LYS A 132 -7.88 -2.77 1.32
N ILE A 133 -7.70 -1.53 1.73
CA ILE A 133 -6.42 -0.97 2.16
C ILE A 133 -6.48 -0.81 3.67
N VAL A 134 -5.66 -1.55 4.39
CA VAL A 134 -5.62 -1.52 5.84
C VAL A 134 -4.41 -0.72 6.28
N VAL A 135 -4.67 0.25 7.15
CA VAL A 135 -3.66 1.10 7.77
C VAL A 135 -3.80 1.06 9.28
N TRP A 136 -2.72 1.34 9.99
CA TRP A 136 -2.77 1.52 11.45
C TRP A 136 -3.65 2.70 11.81
N GLN A 137 -4.35 2.63 12.95
CA GLN A 137 -5.19 3.73 13.45
C GLN A 137 -4.42 5.07 13.46
N ARG A 138 -3.19 5.10 13.99
CA ARG A 138 -2.33 6.30 14.00
C ARG A 138 -2.05 6.90 12.61
N THR A 139 -2.09 6.09 11.56
CA THR A 139 -1.91 6.55 10.19
C THR A 139 -3.22 7.09 9.66
N ALA A 140 -4.33 6.43 9.96
CA ALA A 140 -5.67 6.89 9.62
C ALA A 140 -6.02 8.21 10.30
N ASP A 141 -5.73 8.35 11.61
CA ASP A 141 -5.93 9.57 12.39
C ASP A 141 -5.13 10.74 11.78
N TRP A 142 -3.87 10.48 11.42
CA TRP A 142 -3.03 11.47 10.75
C TRP A 142 -3.61 11.87 9.38
N ILE A 143 -4.11 10.91 8.59
CA ILE A 143 -4.78 11.25 7.31
C ILE A 143 -6.01 12.11 7.56
N ASP A 144 -6.83 11.78 8.55
CA ASP A 144 -8.05 12.53 8.86
C ASP A 144 -7.72 13.95 9.34
N GLU A 145 -6.71 14.11 10.19
CA GLU A 145 -6.18 15.40 10.63
C GLU A 145 -5.69 16.25 9.45
N GLN A 146 -4.83 15.70 8.60
CA GLN A 146 -4.27 16.43 7.45
C GLN A 146 -5.31 16.76 6.37
N SER A 147 -6.36 15.95 6.25
CA SER A 147 -7.43 16.16 5.28
C SER A 147 -8.55 17.09 5.79
N GLY A 148 -8.51 17.49 7.06
CA GLY A 148 -9.56 18.28 7.71
C GLY A 148 -10.84 17.48 7.96
N GLY A 149 -10.72 16.21 8.34
CA GLY A 149 -11.86 15.35 8.70
C GLY A 149 -12.52 14.64 7.51
N ARG A 150 -11.93 14.68 6.31
CA ARG A 150 -12.55 14.14 5.09
C ARG A 150 -12.53 12.62 5.02
N LEU A 151 -11.69 11.96 5.81
CA LEU A 151 -11.72 10.50 5.95
C LEU A 151 -12.92 10.07 6.80
N GLY A 152 -13.45 10.98 7.64
CA GLY A 152 -14.69 10.80 8.37
C GLY A 152 -14.58 9.83 9.56
N LEU A 153 -13.40 9.74 10.18
CA LEU A 153 -13.18 8.83 11.31
C LEU A 153 -13.83 9.35 12.58
N PHE A 154 -13.68 10.65 12.86
CA PHE A 154 -14.18 11.25 14.09
C PHE A 154 -15.72 11.27 14.18
N SER A 155 -16.42 11.56 13.08
CA SER A 155 -17.89 11.55 13.05
C SER A 155 -18.44 10.14 13.33
N ARG A 156 -17.79 9.11 12.77
CA ARG A 156 -18.21 7.71 12.96
C ARG A 156 -17.88 7.18 14.35
N GLN A 157 -16.76 7.57 14.95
CA GLN A 157 -16.46 7.25 16.35
C GLN A 157 -17.47 7.89 17.30
N ALA A 158 -17.81 9.17 17.09
CA ALA A 158 -18.82 9.86 17.89
C ALA A 158 -20.20 9.17 17.79
N SER A 159 -20.65 8.78 16.59
CA SER A 159 -21.90 8.03 16.42
C SER A 159 -21.86 6.65 17.06
N ARG A 160 -20.73 5.93 17.02
CA ARG A 160 -20.57 4.63 17.69
C ARG A 160 -20.58 4.77 19.22
N MET A 161 -19.94 5.80 19.76
CA MET A 161 -19.96 6.07 21.19
C MET A 161 -21.38 6.43 21.64
N ALA A 162 -22.09 7.29 20.91
CA ALA A 162 -23.48 7.64 21.19
C ALA A 162 -24.43 6.41 21.13
N ALA A 163 -24.21 5.49 20.19
CA ALA A 163 -24.99 4.25 20.08
C ALA A 163 -24.64 3.20 21.16
N SER A 164 -23.50 3.32 21.83
CA SER A 164 -23.05 2.40 22.88
C SER A 164 -23.47 2.81 24.30
N TRP A 165 -24.11 3.96 24.47
CA TRP A 165 -24.69 4.37 25.75
C TRP A 165 -26.03 3.64 25.97
N PRO A 166 -26.14 2.73 26.95
CA PRO A 166 -27.44 2.24 27.36
C PRO A 166 -28.23 3.40 27.99
N ASN A 167 -29.48 3.57 27.58
CA ASN A 167 -30.45 4.39 28.32
C ASN A 167 -30.64 3.85 29.75
#